data_AF-A0A5B1AWW0-F1
#
_entry.id   AF-A0A5B1AWW0-F1
#
_cell.length_a   1.000
_cell.length_b   1.000
_cell.length_c   1.000
_cell.angle_alpha   90.00
_cell.angle_beta   90.00
_cell.angle_gamma   90.00
#
_symmetry.space_group_name_H-M   'P 1'
#
loop_
_entity.id
_entity.type
_entity.pdbx_description
1 polymer ?
#
loop_
_entity_poly.entity_id
_entity_poly.type
_entity_poly.pdbx_seq_one_letter_code
_entity_poly.pdbx_strand_id
1 'polypeptide(L)'
;MDKEIKLGTEEYLKATQKTLDKTIRLIAKSVNKGLANTSDDVSMSFSLMIGPILDTSNSLLVLSTLGKMRDCYSLSRIIFDHVLNLGYFGAKGEETVKKALEHYHQKAFRDLDRKIEIKDLAFGIGLKDIDKAPISDKLKEALNYFTSKKGFEIRSWTGDNVFKKIEIIRDYYGKEIGMMLVINLFFIYRHSSEIMHGTLFGSLFARGMTKPEIEQPNDEKELEVFHRTRISFVLICSILLNYVTFDIINKHYPRQKEMDELSELIKDFRITMYE
;
A
#
# COMPACT_ATOMS: atom_id res chain seq x y z
N MET A 1 -1.29 6.58 -36.54
CA MET A 1 -0.12 7.33 -36.04
C MET A 1 -0.53 7.84 -34.67
N ASP A 2 -0.49 6.95 -33.69
CA ASP A 2 -0.97 7.27 -32.34
C ASP A 2 0.00 8.27 -31.72
N LYS A 3 -0.55 9.40 -31.29
CA LYS A 3 0.22 10.51 -30.76
C LYS A 3 0.76 10.08 -29.39
N GLU A 4 2.07 9.86 -29.30
CA GLU A 4 2.71 9.48 -28.04
C GLU A 4 2.50 10.61 -27.02
N ILE A 5 1.66 10.36 -26.00
CA ILE A 5 1.35 11.35 -24.97
C ILE A 5 2.56 11.47 -24.06
N LYS A 6 3.22 12.64 -24.05
CA LYS A 6 4.44 12.87 -23.27
C LYS A 6 4.13 12.95 -21.76
N LEU A 7 4.93 12.25 -20.95
CA LEU A 7 4.88 12.33 -19.50
C LEU A 7 5.03 13.78 -19.00
N GLY A 8 4.29 14.14 -17.96
CA GLY A 8 4.30 15.50 -17.38
C GLY A 8 3.43 16.50 -18.14
N THR A 9 2.71 16.08 -19.18
CA THR A 9 1.65 16.87 -19.81
C THR A 9 0.32 16.70 -19.08
N GLU A 10 -0.56 17.69 -19.22
CA GLU A 10 -1.92 17.65 -18.68
C GLU A 10 -2.74 16.51 -19.30
N GLU A 11 -2.54 16.24 -20.60
CA GLU A 11 -3.15 15.13 -21.31
C GLU A 11 -2.75 13.78 -20.70
N TYR A 12 -1.46 13.60 -20.38
CA TYR A 12 -0.96 12.39 -19.74
C TYR A 12 -1.51 12.21 -18.32
N LEU A 13 -1.55 13.29 -17.54
CA LEU A 13 -2.12 13.27 -16.19
C LEU A 13 -3.60 12.84 -16.25
N LYS A 14 -4.39 13.41 -17.16
CA LYS A 14 -5.81 13.04 -17.32
C LYS A 14 -5.98 11.59 -17.77
N ALA A 15 -5.14 11.12 -18.69
CA ALA A 15 -5.16 9.74 -19.14
C ALA A 15 -4.87 8.76 -17.98
N THR A 16 -3.82 9.02 -17.20
CA THR A 16 -3.46 8.20 -16.03
C THR A 16 -4.54 8.23 -14.94
N GLN A 17 -5.12 9.39 -14.65
CA GLN A 17 -6.25 9.52 -13.71
C GLN A 17 -7.45 8.69 -14.15
N LYS A 18 -7.83 8.76 -15.43
CA LYS A 18 -8.94 7.99 -16.00
C LYS A 18 -8.66 6.49 -15.96
N THR A 19 -7.43 6.07 -16.23
CA THR A 19 -7.03 4.67 -16.12
C THR A 19 -7.11 4.20 -14.66
N LEU A 20 -6.58 4.97 -13.72
CA LEU A 20 -6.66 4.64 -12.30
C LEU A 20 -8.12 4.48 -11.83
N ASP A 21 -9.01 5.42 -12.15
CA ASP A 21 -10.46 5.33 -11.84
C ASP A 21 -11.07 4.03 -12.39
N LYS A 22 -10.78 3.68 -13.64
CA LYS A 22 -11.27 2.44 -14.26
C LYS A 22 -10.74 1.19 -13.53
N THR A 23 -9.45 1.15 -13.18
CA THR A 23 -8.89 0.01 -12.42
C THR A 23 -9.57 -0.14 -11.06
N ILE A 24 -9.79 0.97 -10.34
CA ILE A 24 -10.47 0.96 -9.03
C ILE A 24 -11.88 0.40 -9.18
N ARG A 25 -12.66 0.91 -10.14
CA ARG A 25 -14.04 0.47 -10.37
C ARG A 25 -14.13 -1.00 -10.75
N LEU A 26 -13.22 -1.48 -11.61
CA LEU A 26 -13.17 -2.87 -12.03
C LEU A 26 -12.90 -3.79 -10.83
N ILE A 27 -11.87 -3.50 -10.03
CA ILE A 27 -11.51 -4.29 -8.85
C ILE A 27 -12.64 -4.25 -7.81
N ALA A 28 -13.19 -3.06 -7.51
CA ALA A 28 -14.28 -2.91 -6.55
C ALA A 28 -15.51 -3.73 -6.94
N LYS A 29 -15.93 -3.65 -8.21
CA LYS A 29 -17.05 -4.44 -8.76
C LYS A 29 -16.78 -5.94 -8.64
N SER A 30 -15.56 -6.36 -8.87
CA SER A 30 -15.12 -7.75 -8.86
C SER A 30 -15.11 -8.34 -7.44
N VAL A 31 -14.53 -7.62 -6.48
CA VAL A 31 -14.41 -8.05 -5.07
C VAL A 31 -15.77 -8.06 -4.37
N ASN A 32 -16.59 -7.02 -4.57
CA ASN A 32 -17.93 -6.94 -3.99
C ASN A 32 -18.88 -8.05 -4.51
N LYS A 33 -18.58 -8.64 -5.67
CA LYS A 33 -19.30 -9.80 -6.23
C LYS A 33 -18.65 -11.13 -5.79
N GLY A 34 -18.65 -11.39 -4.49
CA GLY A 34 -18.49 -12.75 -3.95
C GLY A 34 -17.37 -12.98 -2.93
N LEU A 35 -16.39 -12.09 -2.80
CA LEU A 35 -15.35 -12.22 -1.77
C LEU A 35 -15.82 -11.72 -0.39
N ALA A 36 -16.74 -10.75 -0.36
CA ALA A 36 -17.24 -10.17 0.89
C ALA A 36 -18.24 -11.07 1.67
N ASN A 37 -18.72 -12.17 1.06
CA ASN A 37 -19.80 -13.01 1.60
C ASN A 37 -19.34 -14.40 2.03
N THR A 38 -18.04 -14.60 2.26
CA THR A 38 -17.46 -15.91 2.59
C THR A 38 -17.40 -16.15 4.09
N SER A 39 -17.74 -17.37 4.54
CA SER A 39 -17.60 -17.82 5.95
C SER A 39 -16.20 -18.31 6.32
N ASP A 40 -15.24 -18.21 5.41
CA ASP A 40 -13.84 -18.62 5.57
C ASP A 40 -12.98 -17.43 5.99
N ASP A 41 -12.17 -17.61 7.04
CA ASP A 41 -11.30 -16.58 7.61
C ASP A 41 -10.26 -16.06 6.61
N VAL A 42 -9.78 -16.92 5.70
CA VAL A 42 -8.80 -16.53 4.67
C VAL A 42 -9.46 -15.56 3.69
N SER A 43 -10.59 -15.96 3.10
CA SER A 43 -11.35 -15.16 2.12
C SER A 43 -11.88 -13.86 2.70
N MET A 44 -12.35 -13.89 3.95
CA MET A 44 -12.75 -12.67 4.67
C MET A 44 -11.56 -11.73 4.84
N SER A 45 -10.39 -12.25 5.25
CA SER A 45 -9.19 -11.44 5.42
C SER A 45 -8.71 -10.82 4.12
N PHE A 46 -8.72 -11.57 3.01
CA PHE A 46 -8.43 -11.03 1.68
C PHE A 46 -9.37 -9.86 1.34
N SER A 47 -10.69 -10.06 1.49
CA SER A 47 -11.70 -9.02 1.24
C SER A 47 -11.44 -7.76 2.06
N LEU A 48 -11.20 -7.91 3.37
CA LEU A 48 -10.93 -6.80 4.29
C LEU A 48 -9.64 -6.05 3.97
N MET A 49 -8.60 -6.73 3.46
CA MET A 49 -7.33 -6.09 3.08
C MET A 49 -7.41 -5.32 1.75
N ILE A 50 -8.35 -5.66 0.86
CA ILE A 50 -8.51 -4.99 -0.43
C ILE A 50 -9.26 -3.65 -0.30
N GLY A 51 -10.27 -3.57 0.56
CA GLY A 51 -11.05 -2.35 0.77
C GLY A 51 -10.19 -1.09 0.98
N PRO A 52 -9.24 -1.09 1.93
CA PRO A 52 -8.33 0.03 2.17
C PRO A 52 -7.43 0.39 0.96
N ILE A 53 -7.03 -0.59 0.14
CA ILE A 53 -6.26 -0.33 -1.10
C ILE A 53 -7.09 0.52 -2.06
N LEU A 54 -8.35 0.15 -2.25
CA LEU A 54 -9.27 0.85 -3.16
C LEU A 54 -9.66 2.23 -2.62
N ASP A 55 -9.93 2.35 -1.33
CA ASP A 55 -10.26 3.62 -0.68
C ASP A 55 -9.08 4.62 -0.75
N THR A 56 -7.88 4.14 -0.45
CA THR A 56 -6.65 4.95 -0.58
C THR A 56 -6.38 5.33 -2.04
N SER A 57 -6.65 4.44 -2.99
CA SER A 57 -6.52 4.72 -4.43
C SER A 57 -7.51 5.79 -4.91
N ASN A 58 -8.74 5.79 -4.40
CA ASN A 58 -9.71 6.86 -4.66
C ASN A 58 -9.25 8.20 -4.08
N SER A 59 -8.74 8.19 -2.85
CA SER A 59 -8.18 9.39 -2.22
C SER A 59 -6.99 9.94 -3.02
N LEU A 60 -6.10 9.05 -3.49
CA LEU A 60 -4.99 9.41 -4.37
C LEU A 60 -5.49 10.07 -5.66
N LEU A 61 -6.51 9.49 -6.29
CA LEU A 61 -7.12 10.05 -7.50
C LEU A 61 -7.64 11.47 -7.25
N VAL A 62 -8.38 11.70 -6.16
CA VAL A 62 -8.90 13.03 -5.80
C VAL A 62 -7.75 14.02 -5.58
N LEU A 63 -6.73 13.66 -4.79
CA LEU A 63 -5.62 14.56 -4.51
C LEU A 63 -4.74 14.84 -5.75
N SER A 64 -4.72 13.92 -6.70
CA SER A 64 -4.00 14.11 -7.96
C SER A 64 -4.63 15.19 -8.84
N THR A 65 -5.96 15.36 -8.81
CA THR A 65 -6.65 16.43 -9.57
C THR A 65 -6.42 17.81 -8.95
N LEU A 66 -6.08 17.85 -7.66
CA LEU A 66 -5.77 19.07 -6.90
C LEU A 66 -4.27 19.40 -6.90
N GLY A 67 -3.44 18.64 -7.62
CA GLY A 67 -2.00 18.88 -7.68
C GLY A 67 -1.25 18.64 -6.36
N LYS A 68 -1.83 17.88 -5.42
CA LYS A 68 -1.24 17.65 -4.07
C LYS A 68 -0.16 16.58 -4.10
N MET A 69 0.94 16.85 -4.80
CA MET A 69 2.02 15.89 -5.08
C MET A 69 2.58 15.20 -3.82
N ARG A 70 2.82 15.96 -2.74
CA ARG A 70 3.31 15.43 -1.45
C ARG A 70 2.38 14.36 -0.88
N ASP A 71 1.08 14.63 -0.90
CA ASP A 71 0.07 13.75 -0.35
C ASP A 71 -0.15 12.55 -1.27
N CYS A 72 -0.07 12.74 -2.60
CA CYS A 72 -0.06 11.64 -3.56
C CYS A 72 1.05 10.63 -3.27
N TYR A 73 2.28 11.09 -2.99
CA TYR A 73 3.37 10.19 -2.58
C TYR A 73 3.03 9.42 -1.30
N SER A 74 2.49 10.10 -0.30
CA SER A 74 2.14 9.50 0.99
C SER A 74 1.06 8.43 0.84
N LEU A 75 0.00 8.71 0.08
CA LEU A 75 -1.06 7.73 -0.21
C LEU A 75 -0.55 6.56 -1.04
N SER A 76 0.32 6.80 -2.02
CA SER A 76 0.91 5.72 -2.83
C SER A 76 1.80 4.77 -2.01
N ARG A 77 2.46 5.29 -0.97
CA ARG A 77 3.20 4.48 0.00
C ARG A 77 2.30 3.56 0.80
N ILE A 78 1.16 4.10 1.25
CA ILE A 78 0.13 3.32 1.96
C ILE A 78 -0.39 2.20 1.05
N ILE A 79 -0.71 2.50 -0.22
CA ILE A 79 -1.14 1.50 -1.20
C ILE A 79 -0.07 0.42 -1.35
N PHE A 80 1.20 0.80 -1.58
CA PHE A 80 2.29 -0.16 -1.71
C PHE A 80 2.42 -1.10 -0.50
N ASP A 81 2.39 -0.56 0.72
CA ASP A 81 2.52 -1.38 1.92
C ASP A 81 1.35 -2.36 2.08
N HIS A 82 0.13 -1.93 1.73
CA HIS A 82 -1.04 -2.81 1.76
C HIS A 82 -0.95 -3.91 0.69
N VAL A 83 -0.57 -3.57 -0.54
CA VAL A 83 -0.38 -4.57 -1.61
C VAL A 83 0.72 -5.57 -1.26
N LEU A 84 1.83 -5.09 -0.69
CA LEU A 84 2.92 -5.94 -0.22
C LEU A 84 2.44 -6.89 0.90
N ASN A 85 1.65 -6.38 1.83
CA ASN A 85 1.08 -7.20 2.90
C ASN A 85 0.06 -8.22 2.36
N LEU A 86 -0.79 -7.84 1.40
CA LEU A 86 -1.74 -8.74 0.75
C LEU A 86 -1.03 -9.86 -0.02
N GLY A 87 0.01 -9.53 -0.78
CA GLY A 87 0.82 -10.52 -1.49
C GLY A 87 1.56 -11.45 -0.54
N TYR A 88 2.16 -10.91 0.53
CA TYR A 88 2.83 -11.71 1.55
C TYR A 88 1.85 -12.67 2.23
N PHE A 89 0.68 -12.16 2.59
CA PHE A 89 -0.43 -12.92 3.17
C PHE A 89 -0.83 -14.08 2.26
N GLY A 90 -1.07 -13.82 0.98
CA GLY A 90 -1.45 -14.85 0.02
C GLY A 90 -0.35 -15.85 -0.34
N ALA A 91 0.93 -15.44 -0.35
CA ALA A 91 2.05 -16.34 -0.62
C ALA A 91 2.35 -17.32 0.52
N LYS A 92 2.15 -16.88 1.78
CA LYS A 92 2.42 -17.69 2.97
C LYS A 92 1.21 -18.53 3.43
N GLY A 93 -0.01 -18.15 3.05
CA GLY A 93 -1.22 -18.91 3.33
C GLY A 93 -1.68 -18.87 4.81
N GLU A 94 -2.41 -19.90 5.21
CA GLU A 94 -3.17 -19.99 6.49
C GLU A 94 -2.37 -19.63 7.75
N GLU A 95 -1.10 -20.02 7.83
CA GLU A 95 -0.26 -19.71 9.00
C GLU A 95 -0.12 -18.20 9.20
N THR A 96 -0.04 -17.43 8.12
CA THR A 96 0.05 -15.97 8.18
C THR A 96 -1.30 -15.33 8.52
N VAL A 97 -2.41 -15.95 8.10
CA VAL A 97 -3.76 -15.54 8.50
C VAL A 97 -3.92 -15.67 10.01
N LYS A 98 -3.54 -16.82 10.56
CA LYS A 98 -3.58 -17.05 12.01
C LYS A 98 -2.74 -16.01 12.77
N LYS A 99 -1.50 -15.75 12.32
CA LYS A 99 -0.63 -14.72 12.93
C LYS A 99 -1.22 -13.31 12.84
N ALA A 100 -1.88 -12.97 11.73
CA ALA A 100 -2.55 -11.67 11.58
C ALA A 100 -3.73 -11.54 12.55
N LEU A 101 -4.53 -12.59 12.73
CA LEU A 101 -5.63 -12.62 13.70
C LEU A 101 -5.13 -12.55 15.14
N GLU A 102 -4.06 -13.26 15.48
CA GLU A 102 -3.39 -13.16 16.78
C GLU A 102 -2.88 -11.72 17.03
N HIS A 103 -2.29 -11.08 16.02
CA HIS A 103 -1.85 -9.69 16.10
C HIS A 103 -3.02 -8.72 16.31
N TYR A 104 -4.14 -8.94 15.63
CA TYR A 104 -5.37 -8.19 15.86
C TYR A 104 -5.87 -8.34 17.30
N HIS A 105 -6.00 -9.58 17.80
CA HIS A 105 -6.52 -9.84 19.14
C HIS A 105 -5.65 -9.22 20.24
N GLN A 106 -4.32 -9.35 20.13
CA GLN A 106 -3.42 -8.74 21.11
C GLN A 106 -3.45 -7.21 21.05
N LYS A 107 -3.54 -6.62 19.84
CA LYS A 107 -3.67 -5.16 19.67
C LYS A 107 -4.96 -4.65 20.28
N ALA A 108 -6.08 -5.27 19.93
CA ALA A 108 -7.40 -4.90 20.42
C ALA A 108 -7.45 -4.96 21.95
N PHE A 109 -6.86 -6.00 22.57
CA PHE A 109 -6.78 -6.10 24.02
C PHE A 109 -5.88 -5.02 24.63
N ARG A 110 -4.70 -4.75 24.08
CA ARG A 110 -3.81 -3.69 24.58
C ARG A 110 -4.42 -2.29 24.44
N ASP A 111 -5.24 -2.05 23.42
CA ASP A 111 -5.96 -0.78 23.25
C ASP A 111 -7.04 -0.57 24.32
N LEU A 112 -7.48 -1.62 25.03
CA LEU A 112 -8.37 -1.49 26.19
C LEU A 112 -7.67 -0.91 27.42
N ASP A 113 -6.34 -0.90 27.49
CA ASP A 113 -5.56 -0.23 28.55
C ASP A 113 -4.24 0.30 28.00
N ARG A 114 -4.34 1.44 27.32
CA ARG A 114 -3.21 2.06 26.65
C ARG A 114 -2.65 3.20 27.48
N LYS A 115 -1.36 3.10 27.80
CA LYS A 115 -0.60 4.11 28.56
C LYS A 115 0.63 4.55 27.77
N ILE A 116 0.98 5.82 27.88
CA ILE A 116 2.21 6.40 27.38
C ILE A 116 2.88 7.19 28.49
N GLU A 117 4.17 6.94 28.69
CA GLU A 117 5.01 7.62 29.67
C GLU A 117 6.26 8.15 28.96
N ILE A 118 6.51 9.46 29.09
CA ILE A 118 7.66 10.15 28.54
C ILE A 118 8.20 11.07 29.63
N LYS A 119 9.26 10.64 30.32
CA LYS A 119 9.81 11.32 31.50
C LYS A 119 8.72 11.57 32.56
N ASP A 120 8.36 12.81 32.79
CA ASP A 120 7.36 13.29 33.73
C ASP A 120 5.94 13.38 33.13
N LEU A 121 5.79 13.09 31.83
CA LEU A 121 4.49 13.08 31.15
C LEU A 121 3.93 11.67 31.14
N ALA A 122 2.75 11.48 31.74
CA ALA A 122 2.00 10.23 31.67
C ALA A 122 0.57 10.52 31.16
N PHE A 123 0.11 9.72 30.21
CA PHE A 123 -1.27 9.74 29.74
C PHE A 123 -1.75 8.32 29.50
N GLY A 124 -2.99 8.02 29.86
CA GLY A 124 -3.55 6.70 29.62
C GLY A 124 -5.06 6.75 29.48
N ILE A 125 -5.58 5.86 28.64
CA ILE A 125 -7.00 5.57 28.51
C ILE A 125 -7.13 4.07 28.72
N GLY A 126 -7.98 3.68 29.66
CA GLY A 126 -8.18 2.28 29.99
C GLY A 126 -9.59 1.98 30.45
N LEU A 127 -10.03 0.76 30.17
CA LEU A 127 -11.26 0.20 30.69
C LEU A 127 -11.03 -0.19 32.16
N LYS A 128 -11.95 0.22 33.03
CA LYS A 128 -11.87 -0.09 34.46
C LYS A 128 -11.91 -1.60 34.66
N ASP A 129 -11.09 -2.12 35.58
CA ASP A 129 -11.04 -3.54 35.97
C ASP A 129 -10.65 -4.52 34.83
N ILE A 130 -9.98 -4.04 33.78
CA ILE A 130 -9.50 -4.88 32.66
C ILE A 130 -8.52 -5.98 33.10
N ASP A 131 -7.77 -5.75 34.17
CA ASP A 131 -6.87 -6.71 34.82
C ASP A 131 -7.61 -7.94 35.38
N LYS A 132 -8.93 -7.79 35.60
CA LYS A 132 -9.82 -8.87 36.05
C LYS A 132 -10.60 -9.51 34.91
N ALA A 133 -10.45 -9.01 33.68
CA ALA A 133 -11.16 -9.57 32.54
C ALA A 133 -10.68 -11.00 32.28
N PRO A 134 -11.59 -11.96 32.02
CA PRO A 134 -11.19 -13.32 31.68
C PRO A 134 -10.42 -13.32 30.35
N ILE A 135 -9.17 -13.79 30.40
CA ILE A 135 -8.31 -13.92 29.22
C ILE A 135 -8.43 -15.37 28.73
N SER A 136 -8.86 -15.55 27.48
CA SER A 136 -8.89 -16.86 26.83
C SER A 136 -7.47 -17.36 26.55
N ASP A 137 -7.29 -18.68 26.44
CA ASP A 137 -5.98 -19.27 26.11
C ASP A 137 -5.43 -18.74 24.79
N LYS A 138 -6.29 -18.56 23.77
CA LYS A 138 -5.91 -17.95 22.49
C LYS A 138 -5.36 -16.53 22.64
N LEU A 139 -5.98 -15.70 23.47
CA LEU A 139 -5.49 -14.34 23.72
C LEU A 139 -4.17 -14.35 24.50
N LYS A 140 -4.03 -15.28 25.45
CA LYS A 140 -2.79 -15.47 26.21
C LYS A 140 -1.62 -15.90 25.31
N GLU A 141 -1.86 -16.82 24.38
CA GLU A 141 -0.88 -17.23 23.37
C GLU A 141 -0.46 -16.05 22.49
N ALA A 142 -1.42 -15.29 21.96
CA ALA A 142 -1.16 -14.11 21.14
C ALA A 142 -0.35 -13.04 21.89
N LEU A 143 -0.71 -12.74 23.15
CA LEU A 143 0.02 -11.82 24.01
C LEU A 143 1.47 -12.26 24.23
N ASN A 144 1.70 -13.56 24.50
CA ASN A 144 3.04 -14.10 24.69
C ASN A 144 3.88 -14.01 23.41
N TYR A 145 3.30 -14.33 22.26
CA TYR A 145 3.99 -14.28 20.97
C TYR A 145 4.40 -12.85 20.59
N PHE A 146 3.52 -11.87 20.82
CA PHE A 146 3.78 -10.46 20.50
C PHE A 146 4.37 -9.66 21.67
N THR A 147 5.02 -10.34 22.64
CA THR A 147 5.76 -9.71 23.72
C THR A 147 7.22 -10.16 23.68
N SER A 148 8.13 -9.19 23.58
CA SER A 148 9.57 -9.46 23.65
C SER A 148 9.97 -9.99 25.03
N LYS A 149 11.14 -10.62 25.13
CA LYS A 149 11.72 -11.06 26.42
C LYS A 149 11.86 -9.95 27.46
N LYS A 150 11.87 -8.68 27.03
CA LYS A 150 11.95 -7.48 27.88
C LYS A 150 10.57 -6.91 28.25
N GLY A 151 9.47 -7.58 27.89
CA GLY A 151 8.11 -7.11 28.15
C GLY A 151 7.55 -6.11 27.13
N PHE A 152 8.36 -5.65 26.17
CA PHE A 152 7.90 -4.71 25.14
C PHE A 152 7.06 -5.40 24.07
N GLU A 153 6.03 -4.71 23.59
CA GLU A 153 5.22 -5.14 22.46
C GLU A 153 6.06 -5.29 21.18
N ILE A 154 5.92 -6.43 20.51
CA ILE A 154 6.41 -6.65 19.15
C ILE A 154 5.37 -6.11 18.17
N ARG A 155 5.64 -4.94 17.60
CA ARG A 155 4.67 -4.22 16.75
C ARG A 155 4.51 -4.81 15.34
N SER A 156 5.54 -5.46 14.81
CA SER A 156 5.49 -6.07 13.48
C SER A 156 4.76 -7.40 13.52
N TRP A 157 3.74 -7.55 12.70
CA TRP A 157 2.96 -8.80 12.58
C TRP A 157 3.54 -9.80 11.58
N THR A 158 4.46 -9.36 10.72
CA THR A 158 5.03 -10.19 9.64
C THR A 158 6.45 -10.68 9.94
N GLY A 159 7.22 -9.96 10.76
CA GLY A 159 8.64 -10.28 11.05
C GLY A 159 9.62 -10.00 9.90
N ASP A 160 9.17 -10.12 8.65
CA ASP A 160 9.97 -9.91 7.44
C ASP A 160 10.04 -8.44 7.01
N ASN A 161 11.21 -8.01 6.53
CA ASN A 161 11.40 -6.69 5.93
C ASN A 161 10.83 -6.63 4.50
N VAL A 162 10.77 -5.42 3.93
CA VAL A 162 10.14 -5.16 2.63
C VAL A 162 10.79 -5.94 1.49
N PHE A 163 12.13 -6.04 1.47
CA PHE A 163 12.84 -6.81 0.45
C PHE A 163 12.49 -8.29 0.52
N LYS A 164 12.47 -8.85 1.74
CA LYS A 164 12.15 -10.26 1.93
C LYS A 164 10.71 -10.59 1.53
N LYS A 165 9.76 -9.68 1.80
CA LYS A 165 8.38 -9.82 1.33
C LYS A 165 8.30 -9.85 -0.19
N ILE A 166 9.03 -8.97 -0.88
CA ILE A 166 9.06 -8.94 -2.36
C ILE A 166 9.64 -10.25 -2.91
N GLU A 167 10.70 -10.80 -2.32
CA GLU A 167 11.24 -12.12 -2.71
C GLU A 167 10.19 -13.22 -2.60
N ILE A 168 9.51 -13.31 -1.45
CA ILE A 168 8.47 -14.32 -1.20
C ILE A 168 7.32 -14.20 -2.20
N ILE A 169 6.88 -12.97 -2.48
CA ILE A 169 5.82 -12.70 -3.45
C ILE A 169 6.28 -13.06 -4.86
N ARG A 170 7.48 -12.67 -5.26
CA ARG A 170 8.08 -13.02 -6.57
C ARG A 170 8.13 -14.53 -6.75
N ASP A 171 8.59 -15.26 -5.75
CA ASP A 171 8.77 -16.71 -5.83
C ASP A 171 7.41 -17.43 -5.96
N TYR A 172 6.35 -16.88 -5.39
CA TYR A 172 5.00 -17.47 -5.43
C TYR A 172 4.15 -17.02 -6.64
N TYR A 173 4.16 -15.73 -6.96
CA TYR A 173 3.31 -15.12 -8.00
C TYR A 173 4.04 -14.93 -9.34
N GLY A 174 5.37 -14.96 -9.36
CA GLY A 174 6.18 -14.87 -10.57
C GLY A 174 7.00 -13.59 -10.70
N LYS A 175 7.94 -13.61 -11.65
CA LYS A 175 8.92 -12.54 -11.88
C LYS A 175 8.27 -11.21 -12.27
N GLU A 176 7.19 -11.23 -13.05
CA GLU A 176 6.49 -10.02 -13.49
C GLU A 176 5.93 -9.24 -12.29
N ILE A 177 5.19 -9.92 -11.40
CA ILE A 177 4.64 -9.33 -10.18
C ILE A 177 5.76 -8.80 -9.27
N GLY A 178 6.83 -9.59 -9.09
CA GLY A 178 8.01 -9.15 -8.35
C GLY A 178 8.63 -7.87 -8.94
N MET A 179 8.74 -7.78 -10.27
CA MET A 179 9.29 -6.59 -10.94
C MET A 179 8.43 -5.35 -10.73
N MET A 180 7.09 -5.48 -10.83
CA MET A 180 6.18 -4.36 -10.55
C MET A 180 6.35 -3.85 -9.12
N LEU A 181 6.54 -4.74 -8.14
CA LEU A 181 6.83 -4.34 -6.76
C LEU A 181 8.20 -3.66 -6.62
N VAL A 182 9.24 -4.13 -7.31
CA VAL A 182 10.57 -3.50 -7.31
C VAL A 182 10.52 -2.09 -7.92
N ILE A 183 9.79 -1.90 -9.02
CA ILE A 183 9.57 -0.57 -9.62
C ILE A 183 8.94 0.38 -8.60
N ASN A 184 7.88 -0.09 -7.91
CA ASN A 184 7.21 0.71 -6.89
C ASN A 184 8.12 0.99 -5.68
N LEU A 185 8.93 0.01 -5.26
CA LEU A 185 9.93 0.21 -4.21
C LEU A 185 10.91 1.33 -4.59
N PHE A 186 11.39 1.33 -5.83
CA PHE A 186 12.34 2.33 -6.32
C PHE A 186 11.73 3.73 -6.40
N PHE A 187 10.54 3.87 -7.01
CA PHE A 187 9.95 5.19 -7.28
C PHE A 187 9.18 5.78 -6.11
N ILE A 188 8.43 4.96 -5.37
CA ILE A 188 7.59 5.42 -4.25
C ILE A 188 8.35 5.36 -2.94
N TYR A 189 8.84 4.18 -2.55
CA TYR A 189 9.18 3.88 -1.15
C TYR A 189 10.18 4.87 -0.56
N ARG A 190 11.26 5.13 -1.30
CA ARG A 190 12.36 5.99 -0.84
C ARG A 190 11.88 7.43 -0.62
N HIS A 191 11.26 8.03 -1.64
CA HIS A 191 10.86 9.43 -1.59
C HIS A 191 9.69 9.67 -0.63
N SER A 192 8.72 8.77 -0.61
CA SER A 192 7.55 8.92 0.25
C SER A 192 7.91 8.78 1.74
N SER A 193 8.87 7.93 2.11
CA SER A 193 9.35 7.83 3.50
C SER A 193 9.93 9.16 3.99
N GLU A 194 10.81 9.78 3.19
CA GLU A 194 11.41 11.09 3.51
C GLU A 194 10.36 12.21 3.59
N ILE A 195 9.39 12.20 2.67
CA ILE A 195 8.25 13.12 2.68
C ILE A 195 7.43 12.97 3.96
N MET A 196 7.03 11.74 4.30
CA MET A 196 6.16 11.43 5.45
C MET A 196 6.84 11.77 6.78
N HIS A 197 8.14 11.51 6.90
CA HIS A 197 8.92 11.89 8.08
C HIS A 197 9.25 13.38 8.15
N GLY A 198 8.95 14.16 7.10
CA GLY A 198 9.18 15.60 7.08
C GLY A 198 10.66 15.97 7.08
N THR A 199 11.51 15.15 6.47
CA THR A 199 12.95 15.41 6.43
C THR A 199 13.25 16.61 5.51
N LEU A 200 14.43 17.20 5.69
CA LEU A 200 14.92 18.26 4.79
C LEU A 200 15.00 17.74 3.35
N PHE A 201 15.47 16.50 3.16
CA PHE A 201 15.49 15.86 1.84
C PHE A 201 14.09 15.76 1.23
N GLY A 202 13.09 15.29 1.98
CA GLY A 202 11.70 15.21 1.51
C GLY A 202 11.13 16.59 1.11
N SER A 203 11.49 17.63 1.86
CA SER A 203 11.08 19.01 1.60
C SER A 203 11.74 19.58 0.34
N LEU A 204 13.05 19.35 0.16
CA LEU A 204 13.79 19.74 -1.05
C LEU A 204 13.32 18.96 -2.29
N PHE A 205 13.06 17.65 -2.13
CA PHE A 205 12.49 16.82 -3.19
C PHE A 205 11.15 17.38 -3.66
N ALA A 206 10.28 17.79 -2.72
CA ALA A 206 8.99 18.36 -3.06
C ALA A 206 9.09 19.70 -3.82
N ARG A 207 10.22 20.39 -3.71
CA ARG A 207 10.55 21.61 -4.47
C ARG A 207 11.34 21.36 -5.76
N GLY A 208 11.64 20.10 -6.09
CA GLY A 208 12.48 19.76 -7.25
C GLY A 208 13.98 20.03 -7.04
N MET A 209 14.40 20.41 -5.83
CA MET A 209 15.76 20.85 -5.51
C MET A 209 16.74 19.70 -5.22
N THR A 210 16.33 18.46 -5.50
CA THR A 210 17.20 17.26 -5.41
C THR A 210 17.84 16.90 -6.75
N LYS A 211 17.56 17.68 -7.79
CA LYS A 211 18.17 17.59 -9.11
C LYS A 211 19.41 18.50 -9.22
N PRO A 212 20.29 18.29 -10.22
CA PRO A 212 21.31 19.27 -10.58
C PRO A 212 20.69 20.67 -10.73
N GLU A 213 21.39 21.71 -10.29
CA GLU A 213 20.85 23.09 -10.21
C GLU A 213 20.23 23.57 -11.53
N ILE A 214 20.84 23.24 -12.67
CA ILE A 214 20.35 23.61 -14.00
C ILE A 214 19.00 22.97 -14.38
N GLU A 215 18.58 21.92 -13.68
CA GLU A 215 17.31 21.21 -13.88
C GLU A 215 16.27 21.51 -12.79
N GLN A 216 16.61 22.34 -11.80
CA GLN A 216 15.69 22.69 -10.73
C GLN A 216 14.63 23.67 -11.23
N PRO A 217 13.39 23.59 -10.73
CA PRO A 217 12.37 24.59 -11.04
C PRO A 217 12.79 25.98 -10.54
N ASN A 218 12.85 26.95 -11.45
CA ASN A 218 13.22 28.34 -11.16
C ASN A 218 12.01 29.22 -10.88
N ASP A 219 10.81 28.80 -11.30
CA ASP A 219 9.56 29.51 -11.10
C ASP A 219 8.38 28.58 -10.75
N GLU A 220 7.21 29.18 -10.53
CA GLU A 220 5.99 28.45 -10.18
C GLU A 220 5.50 27.53 -11.31
N LYS A 221 5.67 27.93 -12.57
CA LYS A 221 5.21 27.14 -13.73
C LYS A 221 6.08 25.90 -13.91
N GLU A 222 7.40 26.05 -13.79
CA GLU A 222 8.34 24.93 -13.81
C GLU A 222 8.08 23.97 -12.63
N LEU A 223 7.74 24.52 -11.46
CA LEU A 223 7.40 23.70 -10.29
C LEU A 223 6.11 22.92 -10.51
N GLU A 224 5.10 23.54 -11.14
CA GLU A 224 3.85 22.88 -11.50
C GLU A 224 4.09 21.73 -12.50
N VAL A 225 4.94 21.95 -13.51
CA VAL A 225 5.36 20.90 -14.46
C VAL A 225 6.06 19.76 -13.72
N PHE A 226 6.95 20.08 -12.78
CA PHE A 226 7.62 19.09 -11.94
C PHE A 226 6.60 18.30 -11.11
N HIS A 227 5.68 18.96 -10.41
CA HIS A 227 4.64 18.30 -9.62
C HIS A 227 3.74 17.41 -10.47
N ARG A 228 3.26 17.90 -11.61
CA ARG A 228 2.45 17.12 -12.56
C ARG A 228 3.19 15.87 -13.02
N THR A 229 4.47 16.00 -13.40
CA THR A 229 5.31 14.87 -13.79
C THR A 229 5.41 13.83 -12.68
N ARG A 230 5.64 14.27 -11.45
CA ARG A 230 5.74 13.37 -10.28
C ARG A 230 4.41 12.71 -9.93
N ILE A 231 3.30 13.45 -9.99
CA ILE A 231 1.96 12.90 -9.79
C ILE A 231 1.67 11.83 -10.84
N SER A 232 1.97 12.09 -12.12
CA SER A 232 1.80 11.08 -13.18
C SER A 232 2.59 9.79 -12.89
N PHE A 233 3.84 9.90 -12.43
CA PHE A 233 4.61 8.72 -12.01
C PHE A 233 3.96 7.95 -10.87
N VAL A 234 3.48 8.66 -9.84
CA VAL A 234 2.79 8.05 -8.71
C VAL A 234 1.52 7.33 -9.16
N LEU A 235 0.75 7.92 -10.08
CA LEU A 235 -0.45 7.30 -10.63
C LEU A 235 -0.15 6.02 -11.42
N ILE A 236 0.90 6.01 -12.26
CA ILE A 236 1.35 4.79 -12.96
C ILE A 236 1.71 3.71 -11.95
N CYS A 237 2.51 4.06 -10.95
CA CYS A 237 2.91 3.13 -9.89
C CYS A 237 1.69 2.53 -9.18
N SER A 238 0.69 3.35 -8.84
CA SER A 238 -0.57 2.89 -8.25
C SER A 238 -1.42 2.04 -9.20
N ILE A 239 -1.43 2.31 -10.50
CA ILE A 239 -2.07 1.43 -11.51
C ILE A 239 -1.41 0.05 -11.51
N LEU A 240 -0.07 -0.01 -11.48
CA LEU A 240 0.66 -1.27 -11.38
C LEU A 240 0.37 -2.01 -10.07
N LEU A 241 0.24 -1.28 -8.95
CA LEU A 241 -0.13 -1.88 -7.66
C LEU A 241 -1.57 -2.42 -7.66
N ASN A 242 -2.51 -1.75 -8.33
CA ASN A 242 -3.86 -2.26 -8.55
C ASN A 242 -3.85 -3.53 -9.40
N TYR A 243 -2.99 -3.60 -10.42
CA TYR A 243 -2.78 -4.81 -11.20
C TYR A 243 -2.24 -5.96 -10.33
N VAL A 244 -1.17 -5.73 -9.56
CA VAL A 244 -0.62 -6.72 -8.63
C VAL A 244 -1.68 -7.20 -7.64
N THR A 245 -2.45 -6.27 -7.08
CA THR A 245 -3.58 -6.59 -6.18
C THR A 245 -4.55 -7.55 -6.83
N PHE A 246 -4.94 -7.27 -8.08
CA PHE A 246 -5.93 -8.08 -8.78
C PHE A 246 -5.38 -9.42 -9.26
N ASP A 247 -4.10 -9.49 -9.64
CA ASP A 247 -3.42 -10.75 -9.95
C ASP A 247 -3.39 -11.69 -8.74
N ILE A 248 -3.02 -11.14 -7.57
CA ILE A 248 -3.04 -11.87 -6.30
C ILE A 248 -4.45 -12.41 -6.03
N ILE A 249 -5.49 -11.59 -6.21
CA ILE A 249 -6.89 -12.04 -6.05
C ILE A 249 -7.21 -13.14 -7.05
N ASN A 250 -6.92 -12.95 -8.34
CA ASN A 250 -7.25 -13.90 -9.40
C ASN A 250 -6.60 -15.28 -9.16
N LYS A 251 -5.38 -15.30 -8.61
CA LYS A 251 -4.68 -16.55 -8.29
C LYS A 251 -5.37 -17.37 -7.19
N HIS A 252 -5.95 -16.70 -6.19
CA HIS A 252 -6.63 -17.36 -5.06
C HIS A 252 -8.15 -17.52 -5.29
N TYR A 253 -8.74 -16.61 -6.05
CA TYR A 253 -10.16 -16.51 -6.36
C TYR A 253 -10.30 -16.18 -7.85
N PRO A 254 -10.39 -17.21 -8.73
CA PRO A 254 -10.36 -17.02 -10.18
C PRO A 254 -11.42 -16.06 -10.71
N ARG A 255 -10.95 -15.05 -11.45
CA ARG A 255 -11.69 -13.94 -12.09
C ARG A 255 -11.00 -13.54 -13.40
N GLN A 256 -10.69 -14.54 -14.22
CA GLN A 256 -9.81 -14.38 -15.38
C GLN A 256 -10.35 -13.34 -16.39
N LYS A 257 -11.67 -13.30 -16.58
CA LYS A 257 -12.30 -12.31 -17.48
C LYS A 257 -12.00 -10.88 -17.06
N GLU A 258 -12.16 -10.56 -15.78
CA GLU A 258 -11.83 -9.24 -15.24
C GLU A 258 -10.31 -9.00 -15.27
N MET A 259 -9.49 -10.05 -15.15
CA MET A 259 -8.04 -9.96 -15.21
C MET A 259 -7.54 -9.62 -16.61
N ASP A 260 -8.18 -10.18 -17.63
CA ASP A 260 -7.92 -9.87 -19.04
C ASP A 260 -8.33 -8.42 -19.37
N GLU A 261 -9.51 -7.98 -18.88
CA GLU A 261 -9.97 -6.59 -19.01
C GLU A 261 -9.00 -5.60 -18.35
N LEU A 262 -8.50 -5.95 -17.16
CA LEU A 262 -7.50 -5.13 -16.47
C LEU A 262 -6.16 -5.11 -17.21
N SER A 263 -5.73 -6.26 -17.74
CA SER A 263 -4.48 -6.38 -18.50
C SER A 263 -4.50 -5.50 -19.75
N GLU A 264 -5.61 -5.50 -20.47
CA GLU A 264 -5.81 -4.65 -21.65
C GLU A 264 -5.84 -3.16 -21.28
N LEU A 265 -6.51 -2.81 -20.17
CA LEU A 265 -6.59 -1.43 -19.69
C LEU A 265 -5.22 -0.83 -19.33
N ILE A 266 -4.29 -1.65 -18.84
CA ILE A 266 -2.99 -1.19 -18.37
C ILE A 266 -1.84 -1.47 -19.35
N LYS A 267 -2.12 -2.04 -20.53
CA LYS A 267 -1.09 -2.48 -21.48
C LYS A 267 -0.10 -1.37 -21.84
N ASP A 268 -0.59 -0.14 -21.97
CA ASP A 268 0.21 1.04 -22.33
C ASP A 268 1.09 1.56 -21.17
N PHE A 269 0.88 1.04 -19.95
CA PHE A 269 1.64 1.37 -18.75
C PHE A 269 2.55 0.23 -18.28
N ARG A 270 2.44 -0.96 -18.89
CA ARG A 270 3.36 -2.06 -18.61
C ARG A 270 4.72 -1.70 -19.20
N ILE A 271 5.68 -1.44 -18.32
CA ILE A 271 7.07 -1.37 -18.71
C ILE A 271 7.47 -2.80 -19.09
N THR A 272 7.54 -3.10 -20.39
CA THR A 272 8.16 -4.32 -20.89
C THR A 272 9.65 -4.17 -20.61
N MET A 273 10.11 -4.76 -19.51
CA MET A 273 11.54 -4.80 -19.20
C MET A 273 12.19 -5.78 -20.17
N TYR A 274 13.15 -5.28 -20.94
CA TYR A 274 14.03 -6.06 -21.82
C TYR A 274 14.58 -7.29 -21.08
N GLU A 275 14.62 -8.42 -21.80
CA GLU A 275 15.23 -9.70 -21.39
C GLU A 275 16.68 -9.55 -20.92
#